data_AF-A0A318KQC1-F1
#
_entry.id   AF-A0A318KQC1-F1
#
_cell.length_a   1.000
_cell.length_b   1.000
_cell.length_c   1.000
_cell.angle_alpha   90.00
_cell.angle_beta   90.00
_cell.angle_gamma   90.00
#
_symmetry.space_group_name_H-M   'P 1'
#
loop_
_entity.id
_entity.type
_entity.pdbx_description
1 polymer ?
#
loop_
_entity_poly.entity_id
_entity_poly.type
_entity_poly.pdbx_seq_one_letter_code
_entity_poly.pdbx_strand_id
1 'polypeptide(L)'
;MDITSTTSYTLGAGEDNLYLQATSYAPTNGAGNELNNIISAAYSSSPIDNTLSGGAGADTLLGGNGNDILYGNAAGVSSDATQDSLDGGNGNDILYADGNDILVGGLGEDLYVIGTSTGNQIIETSSGIDTVQSEISFSLGLSVALPDMPVTQVVSGVVERLELLGTANLVGLGNSSSNTLVGNSGNNTLMGGEASDILYGGAGDDTLYGNVINGAINTVRDTLYGGDGNDTLYGDGADSLYGGAGDDVYYINGTSNYVEEAAGEGVDTVKSYKSFGIGGALESNGSYGSSHIENIELLGTANINAAGGLNNNVLIGNAGNNVLSGGGGHDLLMGGAGRDTLRVNAVFQPSIFGDQNTTLIGGDGRDTFAFAAGAVGKLTGADNTVLVADFVHGADKLAFFSNTTPTGLVTLSVSPGATLDDMLELAAQQMSTVTAVSQFVFAGDTYVVVDRSADAVFSPLDTAIKVAGTPVLTLTDFTFALVV
;
A
#
# COMPACT_ATOMS: atom_id res chain seq x y z
N MET A 1 -17.84 50.79 25.95
CA MET A 1 -19.01 50.53 26.81
C MET A 1 -19.39 49.06 26.66
N ASP A 2 -19.63 48.33 27.75
CA ASP A 2 -20.09 46.94 27.66
C ASP A 2 -21.59 46.87 27.33
N ILE A 3 -21.95 45.95 26.44
CA ILE A 3 -23.32 45.72 25.96
C ILE A 3 -23.83 44.38 26.48
N THR A 4 -25.07 44.37 26.97
CA THR A 4 -25.81 43.15 27.27
C THR A 4 -27.07 43.12 26.41
N SER A 5 -27.28 42.04 25.66
CA SER A 5 -28.38 41.94 24.70
C SER A 5 -29.13 40.62 24.83
N THR A 6 -30.45 40.65 24.72
CA THR A 6 -31.31 39.45 24.68
C THR A 6 -31.71 39.03 23.26
N THR A 7 -31.18 39.74 22.27
CA THR A 7 -31.35 39.48 20.83
C THR A 7 -29.98 39.54 20.16
N SER A 8 -29.88 39.09 18.91
CA SER A 8 -28.64 39.26 18.14
C SER A 8 -28.19 40.72 18.12
N TYR A 9 -26.89 40.95 18.21
CA TYR A 9 -26.30 42.30 18.33
C TYR A 9 -24.93 42.38 17.64
N THR A 10 -24.65 43.53 17.04
CA THR A 10 -23.35 43.88 16.44
C THR A 10 -22.83 45.12 17.13
N LEU A 11 -21.62 45.04 17.71
CA LEU A 11 -21.01 46.15 18.42
C LEU A 11 -20.75 47.33 17.47
N GLY A 12 -21.23 48.51 17.88
CA GLY A 12 -20.89 49.77 17.23
C GLY A 12 -19.49 50.26 17.62
N ALA A 13 -19.00 51.29 16.93
CA ALA A 13 -17.71 51.89 17.25
C ALA A 13 -17.66 52.41 18.71
N GLY A 14 -16.66 51.97 19.48
CA GLY A 14 -16.46 52.38 20.88
C GLY A 14 -17.25 51.59 21.92
N GLU A 15 -17.97 50.54 21.50
CA GLU A 15 -18.51 49.52 22.40
C GLU A 15 -17.45 48.43 22.63
N ASP A 16 -17.25 48.01 23.88
CA ASP A 16 -16.05 47.25 24.28
C ASP A 16 -16.29 45.74 24.26
N ASN A 17 -17.41 45.27 24.84
CA ASN A 17 -17.71 43.85 25.00
C ASN A 17 -19.20 43.57 24.78
N LEU A 18 -19.53 42.35 24.36
CA LEU A 18 -20.89 41.88 24.13
C LEU A 18 -21.20 40.65 24.98
N TYR A 19 -22.24 40.75 25.81
CA TYR A 19 -22.77 39.63 26.61
C TYR A 19 -24.20 39.32 26.15
N LEU A 20 -24.37 38.20 25.46
CA LEU A 20 -25.68 37.74 25.02
C LEU A 20 -26.38 37.00 26.16
N GLN A 21 -27.65 37.32 26.39
CA GLN A 21 -28.49 36.69 27.41
C GLN A 21 -29.67 35.97 26.78
N ALA A 22 -29.78 34.69 27.08
CA ALA A 22 -30.91 33.89 26.62
C ALA A 22 -32.18 34.22 27.41
N THR A 23 -33.19 34.77 26.74
CA THR A 23 -34.56 34.87 27.29
C THR A 23 -35.55 33.94 26.58
N SER A 24 -35.10 33.20 25.57
CA SER A 24 -35.87 32.25 24.77
C SER A 24 -34.93 31.21 24.15
N TYR A 25 -35.48 30.12 23.58
CA TYR A 25 -34.72 29.09 22.85
C TYR A 25 -34.33 29.51 21.42
N ALA A 26 -34.43 30.80 21.07
CA ALA A 26 -34.05 31.28 19.75
C ALA A 26 -32.56 31.62 19.71
N PRO A 27 -31.84 31.30 18.60
CA PRO A 27 -30.46 31.71 18.40
C PRO A 27 -30.28 33.22 18.57
N THR A 28 -29.29 33.62 19.36
CA THR A 28 -28.84 35.01 19.47
C THR A 28 -27.40 35.10 18.98
N ASN A 29 -27.14 35.92 17.96
CA ASN A 29 -25.83 36.00 17.33
C ASN A 29 -25.08 37.27 17.76
N GLY A 30 -23.76 37.18 17.87
CA GLY A 30 -22.91 38.29 18.30
C GLY A 30 -21.88 38.63 17.24
N ALA A 31 -21.66 39.92 16.99
CA ALA A 31 -20.56 40.39 16.17
C ALA A 31 -19.85 41.55 16.86
N GLY A 32 -18.52 41.54 16.88
CA GLY A 32 -17.72 42.61 17.43
C GLY A 32 -17.36 43.69 16.42
N ASN A 33 -16.36 44.50 16.76
CA ASN A 33 -15.90 45.67 16.03
C ASN A 33 -14.38 45.64 15.83
N GLU A 34 -13.70 46.79 15.75
CA GLU A 34 -12.24 46.88 15.54
C GLU A 34 -11.43 46.83 16.85
N LEU A 35 -12.09 46.66 17.99
CA LEU A 35 -11.44 46.58 19.30
C LEU A 35 -11.31 45.11 19.70
N ASN A 36 -10.37 44.83 20.59
CA ASN A 36 -10.27 43.55 21.29
C ASN A 36 -11.51 43.34 22.17
N ASN A 37 -12.51 42.66 21.64
CA ASN A 37 -13.79 42.41 22.27
C ASN A 37 -13.80 41.08 23.02
N ILE A 38 -14.55 41.04 24.13
CA ILE A 38 -15.05 39.80 24.70
C ILE A 38 -16.50 39.64 24.25
N ILE A 39 -16.79 38.57 23.52
CA ILE A 39 -18.12 38.20 23.06
C ILE A 39 -18.49 36.88 23.73
N SER A 40 -19.49 36.90 24.61
CA SER A 40 -19.91 35.73 25.36
C SER A 40 -21.38 35.46 25.16
N ALA A 41 -21.70 34.26 24.69
CA ALA A 41 -23.02 33.68 24.82
C ALA A 41 -23.23 33.18 26.25
N ALA A 42 -24.46 33.34 26.75
CA ALA A 42 -24.78 33.01 28.13
C ALA A 42 -24.63 31.51 28.38
N TYR A 43 -24.03 31.16 29.53
CA TYR A 43 -24.20 29.86 30.18
C TYR A 43 -25.66 29.68 30.62
N SER A 44 -26.53 29.47 29.63
CA SER A 44 -27.93 29.13 29.79
C SER A 44 -28.02 27.66 30.19
N SER A 45 -28.95 27.29 31.08
CA SER A 45 -29.19 25.86 31.38
C SER A 45 -29.73 25.06 30.19
N SER A 46 -30.06 25.73 29.09
CA SER A 46 -30.55 25.14 27.85
C SER A 46 -29.57 25.42 26.72
N PRO A 47 -29.27 24.42 25.87
CA PRO A 47 -28.39 24.60 24.72
C PRO A 47 -29.02 25.56 23.72
N ILE A 48 -28.26 26.54 23.26
CA ILE A 48 -28.66 27.52 22.25
C ILE A 48 -27.50 27.67 21.28
N ASP A 49 -27.72 27.27 20.04
CA ASP A 49 -26.75 27.41 18.97
C ASP A 49 -26.58 28.90 18.63
N ASN A 50 -25.37 29.42 18.79
CA ASN A 50 -24.99 30.80 18.55
C ASN A 50 -24.00 30.92 17.39
N THR A 51 -24.04 32.03 16.68
CA THR A 51 -22.95 32.43 15.78
C THR A 51 -22.28 33.67 16.33
N LEU A 52 -20.99 33.57 16.64
CA LEU A 52 -20.18 34.64 17.20
C LEU A 52 -19.04 35.00 16.23
N SER A 53 -18.73 36.28 16.12
CA SER A 53 -17.70 36.81 15.23
C SER A 53 -16.97 37.97 15.90
N GLY A 54 -15.66 37.89 16.07
CA GLY A 54 -14.87 38.87 16.83
C GLY A 54 -14.77 40.21 16.13
N GLY A 55 -14.50 40.19 14.82
CA GLY A 55 -14.44 41.40 14.01
C GLY A 55 -13.04 41.63 13.51
N ALA A 56 -12.36 42.66 14.00
CA ALA A 56 -10.92 42.84 13.82
C ALA A 56 -10.34 43.19 15.19
N GLY A 57 -9.09 42.81 15.46
CA GLY A 57 -8.53 42.90 16.80
C GLY A 57 -8.24 41.53 17.38
N ALA A 58 -7.75 41.48 18.61
CA ALA A 58 -7.50 40.23 19.32
C ALA A 58 -8.66 39.95 20.27
N ASP A 59 -9.60 39.14 19.82
CA ASP A 59 -10.90 38.92 20.42
C ASP A 59 -10.96 37.66 21.28
N THR A 60 -11.96 37.59 22.15
CA THR A 60 -12.28 36.40 22.94
C THR A 60 -13.73 36.04 22.75
N LEU A 61 -13.99 34.88 22.18
CA LEU A 61 -15.31 34.35 21.86
C LEU A 61 -15.62 33.15 22.74
N LEU A 62 -16.75 33.20 23.46
CA LEU A 62 -17.22 32.12 24.34
C LEU A 62 -18.61 31.67 23.88
N GLY A 63 -18.74 30.47 23.30
CA GLY A 63 -19.99 29.89 22.78
C GLY A 63 -20.94 29.42 23.88
N GLY A 64 -20.41 28.70 24.88
CA GLY A 64 -21.16 28.34 26.07
C GLY A 64 -21.87 26.99 25.94
N ASN A 65 -23.18 26.96 25.74
CA ASN A 65 -23.93 25.70 25.59
C ASN A 65 -24.73 25.75 24.29
N GLY A 66 -24.64 24.73 23.45
CA GLY A 66 -25.25 24.71 22.13
C GLY A 66 -24.21 24.29 21.10
N ASN A 67 -24.64 24.06 19.87
CA ASN A 67 -23.71 23.83 18.77
C ASN A 67 -23.40 25.19 18.15
N ASP A 68 -22.28 25.79 18.55
CA ASP A 68 -21.92 27.15 18.24
C ASP A 68 -21.01 27.24 17.01
N ILE A 69 -20.99 28.41 16.37
CA ILE A 69 -20.09 28.73 15.28
C ILE A 69 -19.33 30.01 15.64
N LEU A 70 -18.02 29.89 15.77
CA LEU A 70 -17.12 30.97 16.18
C LEU A 70 -16.19 31.34 15.03
N TYR A 71 -16.12 32.64 14.72
CA TYR A 71 -15.17 33.23 13.79
C TYR A 71 -14.29 34.22 14.56
N GLY A 72 -12.96 34.08 14.51
CA GLY A 72 -12.04 35.08 15.06
C GLY A 72 -12.36 36.47 14.50
N ASN A 73 -12.48 36.56 13.18
CA ASN A 73 -12.86 37.78 12.48
C ASN A 73 -14.34 37.87 12.10
N ALA A 74 -14.67 38.93 11.35
CA ALA A 74 -15.91 39.05 10.62
C ALA A 74 -16.21 37.78 9.79
N ALA A 75 -17.42 37.23 9.90
CA ALA A 75 -17.81 36.02 9.17
C ALA A 75 -17.51 36.14 7.66
N GLY A 76 -16.72 35.20 7.13
CA GLY A 76 -16.28 35.18 5.73
C GLY A 76 -15.01 35.99 5.42
N VAL A 77 -14.34 36.53 6.44
CA VAL A 77 -13.00 37.13 6.35
C VAL A 77 -12.00 36.15 6.95
N SER A 78 -10.99 35.75 6.19
CA SER A 78 -10.00 34.76 6.61
C SER A 78 -8.57 35.32 6.77
N SER A 79 -8.46 36.64 7.01
CA SER A 79 -7.16 37.31 7.07
C SER A 79 -7.12 38.42 8.12
N ASP A 80 -6.73 38.08 9.35
CA ASP A 80 -6.16 39.00 10.33
C ASP A 80 -4.88 38.35 10.93
N ALA A 81 -3.93 39.18 11.35
CA ALA A 81 -2.69 38.74 11.99
C ALA A 81 -2.78 38.76 13.53
N THR A 82 -3.90 39.21 14.08
CA THR A 82 -4.19 39.13 15.50
C THR A 82 -4.41 37.68 15.93
N GLN A 83 -4.30 37.45 17.24
CA GLN A 83 -4.49 36.14 17.85
C GLN A 83 -5.79 36.21 18.64
N ASP A 84 -6.80 35.50 18.15
CA ASP A 84 -8.10 35.39 18.81
C ASP A 84 -8.12 34.16 19.73
N SER A 85 -9.02 34.19 20.71
CA SER A 85 -9.31 33.08 21.62
C SER A 85 -10.74 32.62 21.41
N LEU A 86 -10.92 31.44 20.83
CA LEU A 86 -12.24 30.85 20.57
C LEU A 86 -12.43 29.66 21.51
N ASP A 87 -13.52 29.69 22.29
CA ASP A 87 -13.94 28.62 23.19
C ASP A 87 -15.39 28.25 22.87
N GLY A 88 -15.60 27.07 22.28
CA GLY A 88 -16.92 26.56 21.89
C GLY A 88 -17.79 26.28 23.11
N GLY A 89 -17.27 25.50 24.05
CA GLY A 89 -17.92 25.21 25.33
C GLY A 89 -18.53 23.82 25.33
N ASN A 90 -19.86 23.71 25.35
CA ASN A 90 -20.56 22.43 25.33
C ASN A 90 -21.45 22.35 24.10
N GLY A 91 -21.33 21.26 23.35
CA GLY A 91 -22.02 21.03 22.10
C GLY A 91 -21.00 20.73 21.02
N ASN A 92 -21.48 20.49 19.80
CA ASN A 92 -20.61 20.22 18.67
C ASN A 92 -20.36 21.55 17.96
N ASP A 93 -19.21 22.14 18.21
CA ASP A 93 -18.89 23.51 17.83
C ASP A 93 -18.04 23.56 16.55
N ILE A 94 -18.12 24.68 15.83
CA ILE A 94 -17.27 24.96 14.67
C ILE A 94 -16.46 26.22 14.94
N LEU A 95 -15.14 26.08 14.97
CA LEU A 95 -14.19 27.16 15.24
C LEU A 95 -13.37 27.43 13.98
N TYR A 96 -13.55 28.62 13.40
CA TYR A 96 -12.80 29.07 12.23
C TYR A 96 -11.57 29.87 12.66
N ALA A 97 -10.39 29.34 12.35
CA ALA A 97 -9.11 30.02 12.52
C ALA A 97 -8.72 30.76 11.24
N ASP A 98 -8.53 32.07 11.37
CA ASP A 98 -8.25 33.01 10.31
C ASP A 98 -7.00 33.87 10.58
N GLY A 99 -6.39 33.67 11.76
CA GLY A 99 -5.13 34.24 12.22
C GLY A 99 -4.27 33.19 12.91
N ASN A 100 -3.49 33.58 13.93
CA ASN A 100 -2.74 32.63 14.75
C ASN A 100 -3.47 32.46 16.08
N ASP A 101 -4.53 31.66 16.05
CA ASP A 101 -5.56 31.68 17.08
C ASP A 101 -5.36 30.58 18.13
N ILE A 102 -6.01 30.76 19.28
CA ILE A 102 -6.14 29.73 20.31
C ILE A 102 -7.57 29.19 20.22
N LEU A 103 -7.69 27.89 19.96
CA LEU A 103 -8.96 27.22 19.75
C LEU A 103 -9.17 26.18 20.84
N VAL A 104 -10.35 26.23 21.48
CA VAL A 104 -10.81 25.27 22.49
C VAL A 104 -12.21 24.84 22.07
N GLY A 105 -12.38 23.60 21.59
CA GLY A 105 -13.69 23.06 21.22
C GLY A 105 -14.56 22.89 22.46
N GLY A 106 -14.07 22.10 23.41
CA GLY A 106 -14.74 21.87 24.69
C GLY A 106 -15.37 20.49 24.74
N LEU A 107 -16.60 20.37 25.23
CA LEU A 107 -17.37 19.12 25.31
C LEU A 107 -18.20 18.91 24.05
N GLY A 108 -17.88 17.93 23.23
CA GLY A 108 -18.67 17.61 22.05
C GLY A 108 -17.85 16.85 21.02
N GLU A 109 -18.33 16.86 19.78
CA GLU A 109 -17.51 16.56 18.61
C GLU A 109 -17.32 17.86 17.83
N ASP A 110 -16.14 18.44 17.94
CA ASP A 110 -15.84 19.78 17.46
C ASP A 110 -15.10 19.77 16.11
N LEU A 111 -15.26 20.86 15.37
CA LEU A 111 -14.61 21.09 14.09
C LEU A 111 -13.76 22.36 14.13
N TYR A 112 -12.45 22.17 13.96
CA TYR A 112 -11.49 23.26 13.76
C TYR A 112 -11.24 23.45 12.27
N VAL A 113 -11.57 24.62 11.76
CA VAL A 113 -11.31 24.99 10.36
C VAL A 113 -10.09 25.89 10.30
N ILE A 114 -8.99 25.32 9.81
CA ILE A 114 -7.68 25.94 9.74
C ILE A 114 -7.44 26.45 8.32
N GLY A 115 -7.39 27.77 8.17
CA GLY A 115 -7.03 28.41 6.92
C GLY A 115 -5.53 28.33 6.63
N THR A 116 -4.96 29.43 6.14
CA THR A 116 -3.58 29.47 5.63
C THR A 116 -2.50 29.75 6.69
N SER A 117 -2.90 29.98 7.94
CA SER A 117 -2.01 30.37 9.04
C SER A 117 -1.37 29.17 9.74
N THR A 118 -0.08 29.29 10.04
CA THR A 118 0.70 28.19 10.63
C THR A 118 0.89 28.27 12.14
N GLY A 119 0.34 29.29 12.81
CA GLY A 119 0.58 29.56 14.23
C GLY A 119 -0.59 29.27 15.16
N ASN A 120 -1.62 28.56 14.69
CA ASN A 120 -2.77 28.18 15.52
C ASN A 120 -2.36 27.21 16.64
N GLN A 121 -3.07 27.28 17.76
CA GLN A 121 -2.94 26.40 18.91
C GLN A 121 -4.31 25.81 19.26
N ILE A 122 -4.45 24.50 19.09
CA ILE A 122 -5.63 23.75 19.51
C ILE A 122 -5.37 23.16 20.88
N ILE A 123 -6.30 23.39 21.81
CA ILE A 123 -6.27 22.85 23.17
C ILE A 123 -7.52 21.98 23.34
N GLU A 124 -7.31 20.68 23.31
CA GLU A 124 -8.37 19.72 23.60
C GLU A 124 -8.47 19.44 25.08
N THR A 125 -9.71 19.46 25.59
CA THR A 125 -9.98 19.39 27.03
C THR A 125 -10.98 18.30 27.40
N SER A 126 -11.63 17.67 26.43
CA SER A 126 -12.66 16.67 26.67
C SER A 126 -12.46 15.39 25.86
N SER A 127 -13.40 14.45 26.00
CA SER A 127 -13.43 13.21 25.24
C SER A 127 -14.51 13.33 24.17
N GLY A 128 -14.11 13.73 22.96
CA GLY A 128 -14.91 13.83 21.74
C GLY A 128 -14.29 13.01 20.61
N ILE A 129 -14.89 13.07 19.42
CA ILE A 129 -14.18 12.75 18.16
C ILE A 129 -14.07 14.05 17.40
N ASP A 130 -12.93 14.70 17.58
CA ASP A 130 -12.72 16.06 17.10
C ASP A 130 -12.03 16.04 15.73
N THR A 131 -12.27 17.08 14.94
CA THR A 131 -11.86 17.15 13.54
C THR A 131 -11.12 18.43 13.24
N VAL A 132 -9.97 18.32 12.59
CA VAL A 132 -9.30 19.43 11.93
C VAL A 132 -9.54 19.35 10.43
N GLN A 133 -10.08 20.41 9.85
CA GLN A 133 -10.04 20.67 8.41
C GLN A 133 -8.94 21.70 8.14
N SER A 134 -7.97 21.40 7.28
CA SER A 134 -6.81 22.26 7.07
C SER A 134 -6.50 22.52 5.61
N GLU A 135 -6.31 23.79 5.25
CA GLU A 135 -5.81 24.21 3.92
C GLU A 135 -4.28 24.15 3.79
N ILE A 136 -3.58 23.78 4.87
CA ILE A 136 -2.12 23.69 4.95
C ILE A 136 -1.68 22.33 5.49
N SER A 137 -0.38 22.04 5.42
CA SER A 137 0.18 20.88 6.11
C SER A 137 -0.06 21.00 7.62
N PHE A 138 -0.50 19.92 8.25
CA PHE A 138 -0.97 19.93 9.64
C PHE A 138 -0.47 18.72 10.43
N SER A 139 -0.26 18.92 11.74
CA SER A 139 0.08 17.86 12.70
C SER A 139 -0.88 17.87 13.89
N LEU A 140 -1.56 16.75 14.13
CA LEU A 140 -2.43 16.49 15.28
C LEU A 140 -1.66 16.22 16.58
N GLY A 141 -0.32 16.21 16.56
CA GLY A 141 0.50 15.87 17.72
C GLY A 141 1.82 15.19 17.39
N LEU A 142 1.89 14.50 16.24
CA LEU A 142 3.09 13.82 15.80
C LEU A 142 4.16 14.81 15.32
N SER A 143 5.36 14.70 15.87
CA SER A 143 6.52 15.51 15.49
C SER A 143 7.55 14.66 14.77
N VAL A 144 7.81 14.96 13.51
CA VAL A 144 8.82 14.28 12.69
C VAL A 144 9.98 15.23 12.43
N ALA A 145 11.20 14.80 12.79
CA ALA A 145 12.42 15.61 12.67
C ALA A 145 12.99 15.61 11.24
N LEU A 146 12.17 15.95 10.26
CA LEU A 146 12.55 16.12 8.86
C LEU A 146 12.26 17.57 8.39
N PRO A 147 13.00 18.09 7.41
CA PRO A 147 12.68 19.38 6.80
C PRO A 147 11.25 19.42 6.27
N ASP A 148 10.65 20.61 6.28
CA ASP A 148 9.32 20.90 5.69
C ASP A 148 8.14 20.12 6.31
N MET A 149 8.35 19.46 7.44
CA MET A 149 7.26 18.85 8.23
C MET A 149 6.48 19.94 8.99
N PRO A 150 5.15 19.84 9.06
CA PRO A 150 4.33 20.80 9.79
C PRO A 150 4.68 20.80 11.28
N VAL A 151 4.65 21.99 11.88
CA VAL A 151 4.73 22.12 13.33
C VAL A 151 3.44 21.61 13.97
N THR A 152 3.55 20.97 15.12
CA THR A 152 2.39 20.54 15.90
C THR A 152 1.58 21.75 16.36
N GLN A 153 0.29 21.77 15.98
CA GLN A 153 -0.65 22.83 16.39
C GLN A 153 -1.61 22.37 17.49
N VAL A 154 -1.82 21.06 17.68
CA VAL A 154 -2.52 20.52 18.86
C VAL A 154 -1.54 20.47 20.03
N VAL A 155 -1.61 21.46 20.92
CA VAL A 155 -0.64 21.65 22.00
C VAL A 155 -1.03 20.93 23.30
N SER A 156 -2.28 20.49 23.40
CA SER A 156 -2.83 19.74 24.54
C SER A 156 -4.02 18.91 24.11
N GLY A 157 -4.21 17.75 24.74
CA GLY A 157 -5.29 16.81 24.45
C GLY A 157 -5.07 16.02 23.15
N VAL A 158 -6.12 15.43 22.61
CA VAL A 158 -6.08 14.52 21.45
C VAL A 158 -7.18 14.92 20.48
N VAL A 159 -6.82 15.05 19.21
CA VAL A 159 -7.76 15.15 18.09
C VAL A 159 -7.61 13.89 17.25
N GLU A 160 -8.72 13.32 16.80
CA GLU A 160 -8.75 12.01 16.12
C GLU A 160 -8.77 12.14 14.60
N ARG A 161 -9.29 13.23 14.04
CA ARG A 161 -9.49 13.35 12.58
C ARG A 161 -8.78 14.56 11.99
N LEU A 162 -8.13 14.34 10.86
CA LEU A 162 -7.56 15.38 10.01
C LEU A 162 -8.08 15.23 8.58
N GLU A 163 -8.60 16.30 8.00
CA GLU A 163 -8.98 16.41 6.61
C GLU A 163 -8.21 17.57 5.96
N LEU A 164 -7.38 17.25 4.97
CA LEU A 164 -6.65 18.22 4.17
C LEU A 164 -7.55 18.72 3.05
N LEU A 165 -7.53 20.03 2.82
CA LEU A 165 -8.40 20.69 1.84
C LEU A 165 -7.61 21.16 0.61
N GLY A 166 -8.34 21.38 -0.47
CA GLY A 166 -7.82 21.98 -1.69
C GLY A 166 -7.12 21.00 -2.65
N THR A 167 -6.08 21.49 -3.31
CA THR A 167 -5.38 20.81 -4.42
C THR A 167 -3.85 20.86 -4.25
N ALA A 168 -3.38 21.40 -3.14
CA ALA A 168 -1.96 21.52 -2.87
C ALA A 168 -1.40 20.19 -2.37
N ASN A 169 -0.13 19.94 -2.64
CA ASN A 169 0.60 18.82 -2.07
C ASN A 169 0.86 19.11 -0.59
N LEU A 170 0.16 18.43 0.31
CA LEU A 170 0.19 18.72 1.74
C LEU A 170 0.71 17.52 2.55
N VAL A 171 1.15 17.81 3.77
CA VAL A 171 1.60 16.79 4.73
C VAL A 171 0.62 16.73 5.90
N GLY A 172 0.07 15.56 6.18
CA GLY A 172 -0.82 15.30 7.31
C GLY A 172 -0.19 14.33 8.30
N LEU A 173 -0.03 14.76 9.55
CA LEU A 173 0.53 13.93 10.62
C LEU A 173 -0.51 13.71 11.71
N GLY A 174 -0.72 12.46 12.11
CA GLY A 174 -1.58 12.10 13.22
C GLY A 174 -0.91 12.34 14.58
N ASN A 175 -1.10 11.42 15.52
CA ASN A 175 -0.57 11.44 16.88
C ASN A 175 -0.43 10.01 17.45
N SER A 176 -0.32 9.85 18.76
CA SER A 176 -0.16 8.53 19.39
C SER A 176 -1.48 7.76 19.57
N SER A 177 -2.61 8.33 19.16
CA SER A 177 -3.95 7.72 19.23
C SER A 177 -4.40 7.27 17.85
N SER A 178 -5.43 6.43 17.78
CA SER A 178 -6.02 6.01 16.51
C SER A 178 -6.60 7.22 15.78
N ASN A 179 -6.10 7.49 14.58
CA ASN A 179 -6.48 8.63 13.79
C ASN A 179 -7.16 8.23 12.47
N THR A 180 -7.97 9.14 11.94
CA THR A 180 -8.41 9.11 10.53
C THR A 180 -7.85 10.33 9.82
N LEU A 181 -6.99 10.09 8.83
CA LEU A 181 -6.36 11.14 8.02
C LEU A 181 -6.93 11.05 6.61
N VAL A 182 -7.41 12.16 6.08
CA VAL A 182 -7.94 12.30 4.72
C VAL A 182 -7.13 13.36 3.99
N GLY A 183 -6.47 12.95 2.92
CA GLY A 183 -5.78 13.84 2.00
C GLY A 183 -6.73 14.55 1.04
N ASN A 184 -6.16 15.41 0.21
CA ASN A 184 -6.88 16.23 -0.75
C ASN A 184 -6.68 15.69 -2.18
N SER A 185 -6.73 16.56 -3.19
CA SER A 185 -6.55 16.17 -4.60
C SER A 185 -5.15 16.42 -5.17
N GLY A 186 -4.21 16.82 -4.32
CA GLY A 186 -2.79 16.94 -4.65
C GLY A 186 -2.00 15.79 -4.04
N ASN A 187 -0.73 15.68 -4.41
CA ASN A 187 0.16 14.60 -3.97
C ASN A 187 0.53 14.79 -2.49
N ASN A 188 -0.12 14.05 -1.60
CA ASN A 188 -0.05 14.21 -0.15
C ASN A 188 0.94 13.23 0.48
N THR A 189 1.44 13.58 1.66
CA THR A 189 2.16 12.66 2.52
C THR A 189 1.43 12.53 3.84
N LEU A 190 0.92 11.34 4.14
CA LEU A 190 0.15 11.06 5.35
C LEU A 190 0.91 10.10 6.27
N MET A 191 0.95 10.40 7.57
CA MET A 191 1.54 9.54 8.60
C MET A 191 0.60 9.39 9.78
N GLY A 192 0.15 8.16 10.05
CA GLY A 192 -0.81 7.84 11.11
C GLY A 192 -0.22 8.09 12.50
N GLY A 193 0.78 7.31 12.91
CA GLY A 193 1.40 7.51 14.22
C GLY A 193 1.94 6.25 14.85
N GLU A 194 1.43 5.88 16.03
CA GLU A 194 1.78 4.63 16.75
C GLU A 194 0.60 3.67 16.91
N ALA A 195 -0.63 4.15 16.69
CA ALA A 195 -1.86 3.43 16.98
C ALA A 195 -2.43 2.80 15.70
N SER A 196 -3.67 2.29 15.76
CA SER A 196 -4.34 1.78 14.56
C SER A 196 -4.99 2.92 13.82
N ASP A 197 -4.45 3.25 12.65
CA ASP A 197 -4.83 4.42 11.88
C ASP A 197 -5.54 4.05 10.58
N ILE A 198 -6.36 4.98 10.08
CA ILE A 198 -6.99 4.91 8.76
C ILE A 198 -6.55 6.12 7.95
N LEU A 199 -5.89 5.87 6.83
CA LEU A 199 -5.38 6.91 5.94
C LEU A 199 -6.06 6.80 4.58
N TYR A 200 -6.53 7.94 4.06
CA TYR A 200 -7.05 8.09 2.71
C TYR A 200 -6.20 9.13 1.98
N GLY A 201 -5.44 8.74 0.95
CA GLY A 201 -4.63 9.64 0.13
C GLY A 201 -5.51 10.61 -0.65
N GLY A 202 -6.47 10.06 -1.40
CA GLY A 202 -7.44 10.84 -2.14
C GLY A 202 -7.15 10.76 -3.64
N ALA A 203 -6.85 11.90 -4.25
CA ALA A 203 -6.40 11.93 -5.65
C ALA A 203 -5.02 12.56 -5.74
N GLY A 204 -4.23 12.17 -6.73
CA GLY A 204 -2.83 12.55 -6.86
C GLY A 204 -1.92 11.38 -6.49
N ASP A 205 -0.62 11.53 -6.75
CA ASP A 205 0.34 10.47 -6.40
C ASP A 205 0.75 10.63 -4.92
N ASP A 206 0.10 9.90 -4.02
CA ASP A 206 0.21 10.03 -2.58
C ASP A 206 1.30 9.13 -1.96
N THR A 207 1.74 9.48 -0.75
CA THR A 207 2.64 8.66 0.06
C THR A 207 2.08 8.44 1.46
N LEU A 208 1.77 7.19 1.79
CA LEU A 208 1.07 6.83 3.01
C LEU A 208 1.94 5.95 3.91
N TYR A 209 2.06 6.35 5.17
CA TYR A 209 2.70 5.60 6.23
C TYR A 209 1.69 5.34 7.34
N GLY A 210 1.43 4.07 7.67
CA GLY A 210 0.65 3.75 8.87
C GLY A 210 1.27 4.38 10.13
N ASN A 211 2.60 4.47 10.16
CA ASN A 211 3.36 5.00 11.29
C ASN A 211 4.39 6.07 10.89
N VAL A 212 5.40 6.28 11.73
CA VAL A 212 6.48 7.25 11.47
C VAL A 212 7.53 6.70 10.50
N ILE A 213 8.07 7.58 9.64
CA ILE A 213 9.20 7.27 8.76
C ILE A 213 10.36 6.68 9.59
N ASN A 214 10.81 5.48 9.22
CA ASN A 214 11.96 4.73 9.78
C ASN A 214 11.81 4.17 11.22
N GLY A 215 10.60 4.08 11.80
CA GLY A 215 10.42 3.74 13.21
C GLY A 215 9.98 2.31 13.53
N ALA A 216 10.92 1.36 13.54
CA ALA A 216 10.76 -0.01 14.08
C ALA A 216 9.70 -0.92 13.42
N ILE A 217 9.82 -2.23 13.64
CA ILE A 217 8.77 -3.18 13.25
C ILE A 217 7.56 -2.88 14.12
N ASN A 218 6.51 -2.32 13.53
CA ASN A 218 5.24 -2.17 14.22
C ASN A 218 4.52 -3.52 14.24
N THR A 219 3.70 -3.74 15.26
CA THR A 219 2.75 -4.87 15.32
C THR A 219 1.31 -4.41 15.25
N VAL A 220 1.07 -3.10 15.29
CA VAL A 220 -0.25 -2.52 15.11
C VAL A 220 -0.66 -2.64 13.65
N ARG A 221 -1.97 -2.60 13.43
CA ARG A 221 -2.58 -2.70 12.11
C ARG A 221 -3.13 -1.34 11.73
N ASP A 222 -2.69 -0.88 10.59
CA ASP A 222 -3.20 0.30 9.91
C ASP A 222 -3.99 -0.09 8.66
N THR A 223 -4.83 0.82 8.19
CA THR A 223 -5.55 0.69 6.93
C THR A 223 -5.23 1.89 6.05
N LEU A 224 -4.60 1.64 4.91
CA LEU A 224 -4.13 2.68 4.00
C LEU A 224 -4.86 2.55 2.66
N TYR A 225 -5.49 3.62 2.23
CA TYR A 225 -6.15 3.77 0.93
C TYR A 225 -5.44 4.85 0.12
N GLY A 226 -4.77 4.50 -0.98
CA GLY A 226 -4.13 5.46 -1.90
C GLY A 226 -5.19 6.33 -2.57
N GLY A 227 -5.96 5.74 -3.49
CA GLY A 227 -7.07 6.38 -4.17
C GLY A 227 -6.84 6.45 -5.68
N ASP A 228 -6.93 7.65 -6.27
CA ASP A 228 -6.63 7.87 -7.68
C ASP A 228 -5.20 8.42 -7.81
N GLY A 229 -4.30 7.77 -8.56
CA GLY A 229 -2.92 8.21 -8.73
C GLY A 229 -1.95 7.05 -8.58
N ASN A 230 -0.66 7.29 -8.80
CA ASN A 230 0.37 6.26 -8.57
C ASN A 230 0.91 6.42 -7.15
N ASP A 231 0.30 5.71 -6.22
CA ASP A 231 0.50 5.86 -4.81
C ASP A 231 1.66 5.00 -4.29
N THR A 232 2.24 5.44 -3.17
CA THR A 232 3.25 4.67 -2.43
C THR A 232 2.79 4.40 -1.00
N LEU A 233 2.55 3.12 -0.69
CA LEU A 233 2.03 2.68 0.60
C LEU A 233 3.08 1.86 1.37
N TYR A 234 3.31 2.21 2.63
CA TYR A 234 4.27 1.52 3.50
C TYR A 234 3.55 0.68 4.57
N GLY A 235 3.63 -0.66 4.44
CA GLY A 235 3.13 -1.62 5.42
C GLY A 235 4.23 -2.13 6.36
N ASP A 236 4.45 -1.45 7.48
CA ASP A 236 5.46 -1.76 8.49
C ASP A 236 4.93 -2.58 9.68
N GLY A 237 3.61 -2.81 9.71
CA GLY A 237 2.87 -3.61 10.68
C GLY A 237 2.17 -4.83 10.08
N ALA A 238 0.93 -5.08 10.53
CA ALA A 238 0.03 -6.11 10.02
C ALA A 238 -1.14 -5.47 9.28
N ASP A 239 -0.78 -4.65 8.29
CA ASP A 239 -1.60 -3.60 7.70
C ASP A 239 -2.44 -4.11 6.53
N SER A 240 -3.52 -3.39 6.24
CA SER A 240 -4.29 -3.55 5.01
C SER A 240 -3.99 -2.37 4.08
N LEU A 241 -3.49 -2.67 2.89
CA LEU A 241 -3.04 -1.68 1.91
C LEU A 241 -3.90 -1.79 0.64
N TYR A 242 -4.48 -0.68 0.23
CA TYR A 242 -5.33 -0.54 -0.95
C TYR A 242 -4.79 0.62 -1.77
N GLY A 243 -4.21 0.34 -2.93
CA GLY A 243 -3.61 1.33 -3.83
C GLY A 243 -4.70 2.11 -4.53
N GLY A 244 -5.56 1.41 -5.26
CA GLY A 244 -6.65 2.04 -6.00
C GLY A 244 -6.24 2.20 -7.46
N ALA A 245 -6.69 3.25 -8.14
CA ALA A 245 -6.46 3.41 -9.56
C ALA A 245 -5.11 4.08 -9.83
N GLY A 246 -4.22 3.41 -10.57
CA GLY A 246 -2.89 3.89 -10.95
C GLY A 246 -1.89 2.75 -10.87
N ASP A 247 -0.63 3.03 -11.21
CA ASP A 247 0.46 2.04 -11.07
C ASP A 247 1.08 2.19 -9.67
N ASP A 248 0.58 1.44 -8.69
CA ASP A 248 0.89 1.62 -7.28
C ASP A 248 2.12 0.85 -6.80
N VAL A 249 2.75 1.35 -5.73
CA VAL A 249 3.93 0.72 -5.11
C VAL A 249 3.74 0.47 -3.62
N TYR A 250 3.85 -0.79 -3.23
CA TYR A 250 3.73 -1.23 -1.83
C TYR A 250 5.07 -1.61 -1.25
N TYR A 251 5.49 -0.97 -0.17
CA TYR A 251 6.67 -1.36 0.60
C TYR A 251 6.27 -2.20 1.81
N ILE A 252 6.64 -3.49 1.80
CA ILE A 252 6.32 -4.43 2.87
C ILE A 252 7.55 -4.63 3.75
N ASN A 253 7.52 -4.07 4.96
CA ASN A 253 8.58 -4.22 5.97
C ASN A 253 8.08 -4.91 7.25
N GLY A 254 6.77 -4.84 7.51
CA GLY A 254 6.07 -5.54 8.57
C GLY A 254 5.77 -7.00 8.23
N THR A 255 4.96 -7.67 9.04
CA THR A 255 4.57 -9.07 8.83
C THR A 255 3.06 -9.20 8.79
N SER A 256 2.55 -10.16 8.01
CA SER A 256 1.10 -10.38 7.87
C SER A 256 0.36 -9.17 7.29
N ASN A 257 1.04 -8.38 6.46
CA ASN A 257 0.39 -7.35 5.64
C ASN A 257 -0.49 -8.01 4.57
N TYR A 258 -1.57 -7.33 4.23
CA TYR A 258 -2.48 -7.68 3.15
C TYR A 258 -2.55 -6.54 2.14
N VAL A 259 -2.26 -6.85 0.87
CA VAL A 259 -2.36 -5.92 -0.26
C VAL A 259 -3.57 -6.29 -1.12
N GLU A 260 -4.46 -5.36 -1.38
CA GLU A 260 -5.63 -5.57 -2.23
C GLU A 260 -5.63 -4.68 -3.45
N GLU A 261 -5.56 -5.33 -4.61
CA GLU A 261 -5.74 -4.73 -5.93
C GLU A 261 -6.96 -5.32 -6.68
N ALA A 262 -7.59 -4.50 -7.52
CA ALA A 262 -8.65 -4.93 -8.42
C ALA A 262 -8.23 -4.90 -9.91
N ALA A 263 -9.04 -5.56 -10.73
CA ALA A 263 -8.75 -5.68 -12.15
C ALA A 263 -8.90 -4.35 -12.89
N GLY A 264 -7.86 -3.95 -13.62
CA GLY A 264 -7.89 -2.78 -14.50
C GLY A 264 -7.64 -1.45 -13.77
N GLU A 265 -7.06 -1.52 -12.57
CA GLU A 265 -6.68 -0.36 -11.77
C GLU A 265 -5.25 0.13 -12.10
N GLY A 266 -4.33 -0.75 -12.51
CA GLY A 266 -3.06 -0.35 -13.09
C GLY A 266 -2.10 -1.52 -13.26
N VAL A 267 -0.80 -1.25 -13.16
CA VAL A 267 0.28 -2.25 -13.08
C VAL A 267 1.04 -2.06 -11.77
N ASP A 268 0.71 -2.92 -10.80
CA ASP A 268 1.09 -2.68 -9.41
C ASP A 268 2.34 -3.45 -9.01
N THR A 269 3.10 -2.88 -8.08
CA THR A 269 4.39 -3.42 -7.65
C THR A 269 4.48 -3.56 -6.14
N VAL A 270 4.64 -4.79 -5.67
CA VAL A 270 5.01 -5.07 -4.28
C VAL A 270 6.52 -5.17 -4.14
N LYS A 271 7.09 -4.33 -3.28
CA LYS A 271 8.50 -4.35 -2.88
C LYS A 271 8.63 -4.82 -1.44
N SER A 272 9.16 -6.03 -1.23
CA SER A 272 9.03 -6.71 0.06
C SER A 272 10.36 -7.10 0.70
N TYR A 273 10.52 -6.76 1.98
CA TYR A 273 11.56 -7.30 2.85
C TYR A 273 11.14 -8.60 3.56
N LYS A 274 9.93 -9.10 3.30
CA LYS A 274 9.39 -10.40 3.75
C LYS A 274 9.04 -11.31 2.59
N SER A 275 8.79 -12.58 2.89
CA SER A 275 8.12 -13.44 1.91
C SER A 275 6.73 -12.91 1.60
N PHE A 276 6.37 -12.91 0.31
CA PHE A 276 5.10 -12.38 -0.19
C PHE A 276 4.45 -13.35 -1.18
N GLY A 277 3.15 -13.60 -1.03
CA GLY A 277 2.41 -14.50 -1.92
C GLY A 277 1.07 -13.94 -2.39
N ILE A 278 0.71 -14.19 -3.64
CA ILE A 278 -0.63 -13.91 -4.16
C ILE A 278 -1.58 -15.07 -3.80
N GLY A 279 -2.75 -14.74 -3.24
CA GLY A 279 -3.77 -15.72 -2.85
C GLY A 279 -3.51 -16.42 -1.50
N GLY A 280 -2.43 -16.06 -0.79
CA GLY A 280 -2.18 -16.50 0.58
C GLY A 280 -0.73 -16.37 1.02
N ALA A 281 -0.51 -16.37 2.34
CA ALA A 281 0.83 -16.31 2.92
C ALA A 281 1.60 -17.62 2.67
N LEU A 282 2.88 -17.50 2.29
CA LEU A 282 3.75 -18.65 2.01
C LEU A 282 4.28 -19.35 3.26
N GLU A 283 4.27 -18.64 4.38
CA GLU A 283 4.78 -19.09 5.66
C GLU A 283 4.10 -18.31 6.79
N SER A 284 4.27 -18.80 8.04
CA SER A 284 3.78 -18.07 9.21
C SER A 284 4.35 -16.66 9.25
N ASN A 285 3.49 -15.66 9.42
CA ASN A 285 3.82 -14.23 9.41
C ASN A 285 4.27 -13.69 8.04
N GLY A 286 4.15 -14.47 6.96
CA GLY A 286 4.30 -13.97 5.59
C GLY A 286 3.19 -12.99 5.22
N SER A 287 3.51 -12.02 4.39
CA SER A 287 2.53 -11.08 3.84
C SER A 287 1.95 -11.64 2.54
N TYR A 288 0.76 -11.17 2.15
CA TYR A 288 0.09 -11.69 0.96
C TYR A 288 -0.80 -10.64 0.31
N GLY A 289 -1.30 -10.94 -0.89
CA GLY A 289 -2.21 -10.03 -1.58
C GLY A 289 -3.21 -10.71 -2.50
N SER A 290 -4.05 -9.88 -3.13
CA SER A 290 -5.07 -10.28 -4.10
C SER A 290 -4.44 -10.69 -5.45
N SER A 291 -5.26 -11.17 -6.39
CA SER A 291 -4.83 -11.73 -7.67
C SER A 291 -4.33 -10.72 -8.72
N HIS A 292 -4.55 -9.43 -8.51
CA HIS A 292 -4.29 -8.38 -9.52
C HIS A 292 -3.01 -7.59 -9.22
N ILE A 293 -2.05 -8.23 -8.55
CA ILE A 293 -0.71 -7.67 -8.40
C ILE A 293 0.13 -8.24 -9.54
N GLU A 294 0.76 -7.40 -10.34
CA GLU A 294 1.56 -7.83 -11.50
C GLU A 294 3.02 -8.11 -11.13
N ASN A 295 3.61 -7.28 -10.26
CA ASN A 295 5.05 -7.32 -9.97
C ASN A 295 5.33 -7.55 -8.48
N ILE A 296 6.28 -8.44 -8.19
CA ILE A 296 6.84 -8.64 -6.85
C ILE A 296 8.37 -8.53 -6.93
N GLU A 297 8.95 -7.59 -6.20
CA GLU A 297 10.39 -7.41 -6.02
C GLU A 297 10.77 -7.70 -4.56
N LEU A 298 11.60 -8.72 -4.33
CA LEU A 298 12.15 -9.00 -3.02
C LEU A 298 13.35 -8.08 -2.76
N LEU A 299 13.41 -7.49 -1.58
CA LEU A 299 14.45 -6.54 -1.18
C LEU A 299 15.39 -7.14 -0.12
N GLY A 300 16.56 -6.51 0.04
CA GLY A 300 17.55 -6.89 1.05
C GLY A 300 18.34 -8.16 0.68
N THR A 301 18.79 -8.90 1.69
CA THR A 301 19.66 -10.08 1.52
C THR A 301 19.15 -11.31 2.28
N ALA A 302 17.91 -11.26 2.78
CA ALA A 302 17.32 -12.36 3.54
C ALA A 302 16.84 -13.47 2.59
N ASN A 303 16.80 -14.71 3.07
CA ASN A 303 16.23 -15.85 2.34
C ASN A 303 14.69 -15.80 2.42
N ILE A 304 14.10 -14.87 1.68
CA ILE A 304 12.64 -14.67 1.58
C ILE A 304 12.13 -15.21 0.25
N ASN A 305 10.83 -15.38 0.11
CA ASN A 305 10.23 -16.10 -1.01
C ASN A 305 9.10 -15.30 -1.68
N ALA A 306 8.84 -15.55 -2.95
CA ALA A 306 7.71 -14.95 -3.67
C ALA A 306 6.86 -16.02 -4.37
N ALA A 307 5.55 -15.82 -4.39
CA ALA A 307 4.65 -16.59 -5.24
C ALA A 307 3.66 -15.67 -5.95
N GLY A 308 3.56 -15.83 -7.26
CA GLY A 308 2.52 -15.24 -8.10
C GLY A 308 1.20 -16.01 -8.01
N GLY A 309 0.23 -15.52 -8.76
CA GLY A 309 -1.15 -16.01 -8.78
C GLY A 309 -1.47 -16.85 -10.02
N LEU A 310 -2.64 -16.60 -10.60
CA LEU A 310 -3.07 -17.20 -11.87
C LEU A 310 -2.88 -16.25 -13.08
N ASN A 311 -2.54 -15.00 -12.79
CA ASN A 311 -2.31 -13.95 -13.78
C ASN A 311 -0.82 -13.86 -14.12
N ASN A 312 -0.48 -13.04 -15.10
CA ASN A 312 0.90 -12.86 -15.54
C ASN A 312 1.70 -12.12 -14.46
N ASN A 313 2.77 -12.75 -13.94
CA ASN A 313 3.57 -12.13 -12.88
C ASN A 313 5.05 -11.94 -13.25
N VAL A 314 5.63 -10.83 -12.80
CA VAL A 314 7.09 -10.62 -12.76
C VAL A 314 7.56 -10.76 -11.31
N LEU A 315 8.35 -11.80 -11.03
CA LEU A 315 8.92 -12.07 -9.72
C LEU A 315 10.43 -11.87 -9.76
N ILE A 316 10.93 -10.93 -8.96
CA ILE A 316 12.35 -10.60 -8.84
C ILE A 316 12.82 -10.95 -7.44
N GLY A 317 13.78 -11.85 -7.34
CA GLY A 317 14.46 -12.21 -6.10
C GLY A 317 15.49 -11.18 -5.66
N ASN A 318 16.08 -11.40 -4.49
CA ASN A 318 17.08 -10.55 -3.88
C ASN A 318 18.46 -11.24 -3.90
N ALA A 319 19.37 -10.87 -3.00
CA ALA A 319 20.69 -11.51 -2.90
C ALA A 319 20.73 -12.75 -1.97
N GLY A 320 19.58 -13.12 -1.41
CA GLY A 320 19.39 -14.30 -0.57
C GLY A 320 19.09 -15.55 -1.40
N ASN A 321 18.91 -16.69 -0.74
CA ASN A 321 18.43 -17.89 -1.43
C ASN A 321 16.90 -17.86 -1.44
N ASN A 322 16.31 -17.48 -2.57
CA ASN A 322 14.88 -17.31 -2.73
C ASN A 322 14.21 -18.56 -3.32
N VAL A 323 12.96 -18.77 -2.96
CA VAL A 323 12.04 -19.64 -3.69
C VAL A 323 11.04 -18.76 -4.42
N LEU A 324 11.01 -18.85 -5.75
CA LEU A 324 10.09 -18.10 -6.61
C LEU A 324 9.15 -19.08 -7.31
N SER A 325 7.85 -18.78 -7.32
CA SER A 325 6.84 -19.59 -8.02
C SER A 325 5.86 -18.69 -8.76
N GLY A 326 5.84 -18.72 -10.09
CA GLY A 326 4.93 -17.88 -10.89
C GLY A 326 3.47 -18.22 -10.68
N GLY A 327 3.15 -19.52 -10.62
CA GLY A 327 1.77 -19.98 -10.54
C GLY A 327 1.25 -20.33 -11.93
N GLY A 328 0.11 -19.75 -12.32
CA GLY A 328 -0.41 -19.81 -13.68
C GLY A 328 -0.12 -18.53 -14.46
N GLY A 329 -0.56 -18.44 -15.71
CA GLY A 329 -0.33 -17.26 -16.56
C GLY A 329 1.06 -17.24 -17.22
N HIS A 330 1.44 -16.07 -17.72
CA HIS A 330 2.74 -15.80 -18.32
C HIS A 330 3.67 -15.14 -17.31
N ASP A 331 4.67 -15.88 -16.84
CA ASP A 331 5.51 -15.44 -15.73
C ASP A 331 6.96 -15.18 -16.15
N LEU A 332 7.58 -14.19 -15.51
CA LEU A 332 9.04 -13.98 -15.51
C LEU A 332 9.55 -14.13 -14.08
N LEU A 333 10.42 -15.12 -13.85
CA LEU A 333 11.07 -15.33 -12.56
C LEU A 333 12.56 -15.05 -12.71
N MET A 334 13.08 -14.13 -11.90
CA MET A 334 14.50 -13.77 -11.84
C MET A 334 15.02 -14.02 -10.42
N GLY A 335 15.88 -15.02 -10.23
CA GLY A 335 16.41 -15.42 -8.91
C GLY A 335 17.26 -14.35 -8.25
N GLY A 336 18.15 -13.72 -9.02
CA GLY A 336 19.02 -12.66 -8.53
C GLY A 336 20.40 -13.23 -8.20
N ALA A 337 20.88 -13.01 -6.98
CA ALA A 337 22.11 -13.64 -6.52
C ALA A 337 21.78 -14.61 -5.40
N GLY A 338 22.46 -15.75 -5.31
CA GLY A 338 22.20 -16.70 -4.24
C GLY A 338 22.15 -18.15 -4.72
N ARG A 339 21.26 -18.93 -4.14
CA ARG A 339 20.98 -20.31 -4.57
C ARG A 339 19.49 -20.44 -4.65
N ASP A 340 18.96 -20.02 -5.78
CA ASP A 340 17.54 -19.80 -5.92
C ASP A 340 16.84 -21.07 -6.39
N THR A 341 15.57 -21.21 -6.05
CA THR A 341 14.71 -22.26 -6.57
C THR A 341 13.54 -21.62 -7.31
N LEU A 342 13.58 -21.69 -8.63
CA LEU A 342 12.55 -21.15 -9.51
C LEU A 342 11.60 -22.28 -9.90
N ARG A 343 10.35 -22.22 -9.46
CA ARG A 343 9.37 -23.30 -9.55
C ARG A 343 8.31 -23.04 -10.60
N VAL A 344 8.05 -24.09 -11.37
CA VAL A 344 6.89 -24.19 -12.25
C VAL A 344 5.96 -25.25 -11.66
N ASN A 345 4.85 -24.77 -11.09
CA ASN A 345 3.92 -25.60 -10.31
C ASN A 345 2.67 -26.02 -11.09
N ALA A 346 2.29 -25.26 -12.11
CA ALA A 346 1.02 -25.44 -12.80
C ALA A 346 0.95 -26.73 -13.61
N VAL A 347 -0.23 -27.37 -13.55
CA VAL A 347 -0.74 -28.10 -14.71
C VAL A 347 -1.05 -27.03 -15.73
N PHE A 348 -0.23 -26.94 -16.78
CA PHE A 348 -0.55 -26.08 -17.92
C PHE A 348 -1.89 -26.56 -18.48
N GLN A 349 -2.95 -25.80 -18.22
CA GLN A 349 -4.30 -26.03 -18.73
C GLN A 349 -4.70 -24.92 -19.70
N PRO A 350 -4.21 -24.94 -20.96
CA PRO A 350 -4.44 -23.86 -21.91
C PRO A 350 -5.92 -23.66 -22.24
N SER A 351 -6.71 -24.72 -22.11
CA SER A 351 -8.16 -24.67 -22.29
C SER A 351 -8.90 -23.88 -21.19
N ILE A 352 -8.25 -23.61 -20.06
CA ILE A 352 -8.84 -22.91 -18.90
C ILE A 352 -8.19 -21.55 -18.72
N PHE A 353 -6.86 -21.48 -18.75
CA PHE A 353 -6.09 -20.28 -18.44
C PHE A 353 -5.47 -19.61 -19.66
N GLY A 354 -5.67 -20.16 -20.86
CA GLY A 354 -4.99 -19.70 -22.07
C GLY A 354 -3.49 -20.03 -22.05
N ASP A 355 -2.75 -19.31 -22.87
CA ASP A 355 -1.33 -19.51 -23.04
C ASP A 355 -0.57 -19.22 -21.72
N GLN A 356 0.46 -20.01 -21.45
CA GLN A 356 1.18 -19.97 -20.17
C GLN A 356 2.67 -20.11 -20.45
N ASN A 357 3.34 -18.97 -20.64
CA ASN A 357 4.76 -18.93 -20.91
C ASN A 357 5.52 -18.47 -19.67
N THR A 358 6.38 -19.33 -19.15
CA THR A 358 7.23 -19.02 -18.00
C THR A 358 8.70 -18.89 -18.44
N THR A 359 9.32 -17.75 -18.15
CA THR A 359 10.76 -17.54 -18.31
C THR A 359 11.45 -17.58 -16.96
N LEU A 360 12.48 -18.40 -16.84
CA LEU A 360 13.26 -18.60 -15.62
C LEU A 360 14.69 -18.11 -15.85
N ILE A 361 15.14 -17.18 -15.02
CA ILE A 361 16.50 -16.63 -15.01
C ILE A 361 17.06 -16.86 -13.60
N GLY A 362 18.04 -17.74 -13.46
CA GLY A 362 18.66 -18.05 -12.16
C GLY A 362 19.44 -16.86 -11.62
N GLY A 363 20.30 -16.28 -12.46
CA GLY A 363 21.21 -15.21 -12.09
C GLY A 363 22.56 -15.74 -11.56
N ASP A 364 23.13 -15.02 -10.60
CA ASP A 364 24.42 -15.35 -10.01
C ASP A 364 24.23 -16.41 -8.91
N GLY A 365 24.55 -17.67 -9.19
CA GLY A 365 24.23 -18.65 -8.16
C GLY A 365 24.56 -20.09 -8.46
N ARG A 366 24.01 -20.95 -7.60
CA ARG A 366 23.81 -22.36 -7.91
C ARG A 366 22.33 -22.62 -7.80
N ASP A 367 21.66 -22.43 -8.90
CA ASP A 367 20.21 -22.30 -8.92
C ASP A 367 19.56 -23.60 -9.31
N THR A 368 18.29 -23.72 -8.95
CA THR A 368 17.48 -24.90 -9.22
C THR A 368 16.22 -24.48 -9.97
N PHE A 369 16.15 -24.86 -11.23
CA PHE A 369 14.94 -24.74 -12.04
C PHE A 369 14.09 -25.99 -11.79
N ALA A 370 13.01 -25.83 -11.04
CA ALA A 370 12.21 -26.93 -10.52
C ALA A 370 10.87 -27.04 -11.25
N PHE A 371 10.63 -28.22 -11.82
CA PHE A 371 9.42 -28.57 -12.54
C PHE A 371 8.64 -29.58 -11.70
N ALA A 372 7.56 -29.10 -11.07
CA ALA A 372 6.73 -29.90 -10.16
C ALA A 372 5.96 -31.00 -10.92
N ALA A 373 5.21 -31.83 -10.19
CA ALA A 373 4.41 -32.91 -10.76
C ALA A 373 3.40 -32.41 -11.81
N GLY A 374 2.89 -31.19 -11.65
CA GLY A 374 1.97 -30.55 -12.58
C GLY A 374 2.61 -30.06 -13.88
N ALA A 375 3.91 -29.75 -13.87
CA ALA A 375 4.63 -29.29 -15.06
C ALA A 375 4.89 -30.48 -16.01
N VAL A 376 3.87 -30.80 -16.82
CA VAL A 376 3.86 -31.86 -17.83
C VAL A 376 3.35 -31.32 -19.16
N GLY A 377 3.59 -32.07 -20.22
CA GLY A 377 3.28 -31.77 -21.59
C GLY A 377 4.42 -31.13 -22.38
N LYS A 378 4.06 -30.64 -23.57
CA LYS A 378 4.94 -29.94 -24.49
C LYS A 378 5.08 -28.48 -24.07
N LEU A 379 5.99 -28.19 -23.14
CA LEU A 379 6.27 -26.83 -22.64
C LEU A 379 7.31 -26.12 -23.50
N THR A 380 7.10 -26.17 -24.82
CA THR A 380 8.06 -25.72 -25.85
C THR A 380 7.39 -25.00 -27.02
N GLY A 381 6.07 -24.78 -26.96
CA GLY A 381 5.27 -24.15 -28.03
C GLY A 381 5.08 -22.65 -27.80
N ALA A 382 4.71 -21.90 -28.84
CA ALA A 382 4.49 -20.44 -28.76
C ALA A 382 3.53 -20.03 -27.63
N ASP A 383 2.57 -20.92 -27.36
CA ASP A 383 1.44 -20.72 -26.47
C ASP A 383 1.68 -21.36 -25.08
N ASN A 384 2.67 -22.25 -24.94
CA ASN A 384 3.03 -22.89 -23.67
C ASN A 384 4.51 -23.24 -23.69
N THR A 385 5.34 -22.36 -23.14
CA THR A 385 6.79 -22.52 -23.06
C THR A 385 7.26 -22.36 -21.64
N VAL A 386 8.10 -23.28 -21.20
CA VAL A 386 9.00 -23.05 -20.08
C VAL A 386 10.40 -22.88 -20.63
N LEU A 387 10.94 -21.68 -20.46
CA LEU A 387 12.27 -21.30 -20.92
C LEU A 387 13.19 -21.10 -19.71
N VAL A 388 14.22 -21.93 -19.62
CA VAL A 388 15.38 -21.67 -18.76
C VAL A 388 16.37 -20.82 -19.56
N ALA A 389 16.56 -19.57 -19.18
CA ALA A 389 17.22 -18.56 -20.01
C ALA A 389 18.76 -18.52 -19.87
N ASP A 390 19.30 -18.92 -18.71
CA ASP A 390 20.69 -18.65 -18.35
C ASP A 390 21.41 -19.84 -17.69
N PHE A 391 20.95 -21.06 -17.92
CA PHE A 391 21.50 -22.27 -17.31
C PHE A 391 23.03 -22.38 -17.42
N VAL A 392 23.71 -22.57 -16.28
CA VAL A 392 25.16 -22.76 -16.16
C VAL A 392 25.48 -24.19 -15.73
N HIS A 393 26.08 -24.97 -16.65
CA HIS A 393 26.54 -26.33 -16.38
C HIS A 393 27.45 -26.43 -15.14
N GLY A 394 27.19 -27.41 -14.28
CA GLY A 394 27.97 -27.66 -13.07
C GLY A 394 27.66 -26.73 -11.90
N ALA A 395 27.04 -25.57 -12.13
CA ALA A 395 26.52 -24.69 -11.09
C ALA A 395 25.05 -25.00 -10.81
N ASP A 396 24.23 -25.02 -11.86
CA ASP A 396 22.78 -25.10 -11.75
C ASP A 396 22.25 -26.53 -11.82
N LYS A 397 20.96 -26.67 -11.49
CA LYS A 397 20.21 -27.91 -11.54
C LYS A 397 18.87 -27.75 -12.25
N LEU A 398 18.54 -28.71 -13.10
CA LEU A 398 17.19 -28.96 -13.60
C LEU A 398 16.55 -30.04 -12.72
N ALA A 399 15.59 -29.65 -11.88
CA ALA A 399 14.92 -30.54 -10.95
C ALA A 399 13.55 -30.95 -11.51
N PHE A 400 13.33 -32.25 -11.69
CA PHE A 400 12.06 -32.78 -12.18
C PHE A 400 11.39 -33.66 -11.13
N PHE A 401 10.07 -33.53 -11.02
CA PHE A 401 9.27 -34.53 -10.32
C PHE A 401 9.34 -35.88 -11.06
N SER A 402 9.72 -36.94 -10.35
CA SER A 402 9.67 -38.30 -10.87
C SER A 402 9.61 -39.33 -9.74
N ASN A 403 8.87 -40.42 -9.98
CA ASN A 403 8.81 -41.59 -9.09
C ASN A 403 9.99 -42.56 -9.27
N THR A 404 10.79 -42.36 -10.33
CA THR A 404 11.99 -43.14 -10.64
C THR A 404 13.13 -42.20 -11.01
N THR A 405 14.35 -42.52 -10.60
CA THR A 405 15.53 -41.72 -10.97
C THR A 405 16.10 -42.25 -12.29
N PRO A 406 16.15 -41.42 -13.35
CA PRO A 406 16.84 -41.77 -14.58
C PRO A 406 18.31 -42.10 -14.34
N THR A 407 18.81 -43.10 -15.05
CA THR A 407 20.20 -43.59 -14.95
C THR A 407 21.05 -43.21 -16.16
N GLY A 408 20.45 -42.63 -17.20
CA GLY A 408 21.07 -42.29 -18.48
C GLY A 408 20.61 -40.94 -19.04
N LEU A 409 21.52 -40.23 -19.72
CA LEU A 409 21.20 -39.06 -20.54
C LEU A 409 21.47 -39.42 -22.01
N VAL A 410 20.44 -39.39 -22.84
CA VAL A 410 20.51 -39.71 -24.27
C VAL A 410 20.58 -38.39 -25.05
N THR A 411 21.56 -38.25 -25.93
CA THR A 411 21.68 -37.06 -26.81
C THR A 411 21.28 -37.45 -28.22
N LEU A 412 20.21 -36.84 -28.74
CA LEU A 412 19.67 -37.12 -30.08
C LEU A 412 20.26 -36.14 -31.10
N SER A 413 20.42 -36.63 -32.33
CA SER A 413 20.80 -35.80 -33.47
C SER A 413 19.56 -35.41 -34.27
N VAL A 414 19.44 -34.13 -34.61
CA VAL A 414 18.33 -33.65 -35.45
C VAL A 414 18.57 -34.06 -36.90
N SER A 415 17.64 -34.83 -37.46
CA SER A 415 17.70 -35.22 -38.87
C SER A 415 17.34 -34.04 -39.78
N PRO A 416 17.95 -33.90 -40.97
CA PRO A 416 17.61 -32.84 -41.91
C PRO A 416 16.11 -32.84 -42.23
N GLY A 417 15.45 -31.70 -42.05
CA GLY A 417 14.01 -31.54 -42.30
C GLY A 417 13.09 -32.03 -41.17
N ALA A 418 13.63 -32.55 -40.07
CA ALA A 418 12.83 -32.88 -38.89
C ALA A 418 12.21 -31.61 -38.29
N THR A 419 10.96 -31.73 -37.85
CA THR A 419 10.27 -30.71 -37.06
C THR A 419 10.57 -30.89 -35.57
N LEU A 420 10.17 -29.92 -34.74
CA LEU A 420 10.27 -30.08 -33.28
C LEU A 420 9.44 -31.26 -32.79
N ASP A 421 8.23 -31.46 -33.35
CA ASP A 421 7.36 -32.58 -32.99
C ASP A 421 7.98 -33.94 -33.33
N ASP A 422 8.66 -34.05 -34.48
CA ASP A 422 9.40 -35.28 -34.83
C ASP A 422 10.50 -35.60 -33.80
N MET A 423 11.16 -34.57 -33.26
CA MET A 423 12.22 -34.73 -32.26
C MET A 423 11.69 -35.08 -30.87
N LEU A 424 10.56 -34.50 -30.46
CA LEU A 424 9.88 -34.84 -29.20
C LEU A 424 9.40 -36.29 -29.21
N GLU A 425 8.83 -36.72 -30.34
CA GLU A 425 8.38 -38.09 -30.54
C GLU A 425 9.55 -39.08 -30.54
N LEU A 426 10.65 -38.75 -31.20
CA LEU A 426 11.88 -39.55 -31.16
C LEU A 426 12.43 -39.68 -29.74
N ALA A 427 12.36 -38.61 -28.94
CA ALA A 427 12.80 -38.61 -27.55
C ALA A 427 11.97 -39.56 -26.69
N ALA A 428 10.63 -39.51 -26.78
CA ALA A 428 9.73 -40.42 -26.09
C ALA A 428 10.02 -41.90 -26.44
N GLN A 429 10.27 -42.20 -27.72
CA GLN A 429 10.59 -43.56 -28.16
C GLN A 429 11.86 -44.13 -27.52
N GLN A 430 12.88 -43.30 -27.25
CA GLN A 430 14.11 -43.76 -26.61
C GLN A 430 13.93 -44.10 -25.12
N MET A 431 12.81 -43.72 -24.51
CA MET A 431 12.57 -43.82 -23.06
C MET A 431 11.55 -44.89 -22.68
N SER A 432 10.76 -45.40 -23.63
CA SER A 432 9.83 -46.54 -23.47
C SER A 432 10.41 -47.84 -22.89
N THR A 433 11.74 -47.97 -22.79
CA THR A 433 12.44 -49.13 -22.21
C THR A 433 13.52 -48.78 -21.18
N VAL A 434 13.80 -47.48 -20.95
CA VAL A 434 14.92 -47.00 -20.13
C VAL A 434 14.45 -45.82 -19.29
N THR A 435 14.75 -45.81 -18.00
CA THR A 435 14.67 -44.60 -17.17
C THR A 435 15.79 -43.64 -17.62
N ALA A 436 15.59 -42.92 -18.71
CA ALA A 436 16.53 -41.97 -19.28
C ALA A 436 15.90 -40.60 -19.42
N VAL A 437 16.73 -39.57 -19.48
CA VAL A 437 16.36 -38.24 -19.98
C VAL A 437 16.93 -38.10 -21.38
N SER A 438 16.17 -37.50 -22.29
CA SER A 438 16.64 -37.19 -23.63
C SER A 438 16.94 -35.71 -23.77
N GLN A 439 17.97 -35.37 -24.55
CA GLN A 439 18.27 -34.00 -24.95
C GLN A 439 18.58 -33.90 -26.44
N PHE A 440 18.31 -32.75 -27.03
CA PHE A 440 18.70 -32.41 -28.40
C PHE A 440 18.76 -30.90 -28.61
N VAL A 441 19.50 -30.46 -29.63
CA VAL A 441 19.55 -29.05 -30.02
C VAL A 441 18.68 -28.83 -31.25
N PHE A 442 17.70 -27.94 -31.16
CA PHE A 442 16.82 -27.58 -32.27
C PHE A 442 16.75 -26.06 -32.41
N ALA A 443 16.95 -25.55 -33.63
CA ALA A 443 16.93 -24.12 -33.95
C ALA A 443 17.85 -23.22 -33.07
N GLY A 444 18.92 -23.79 -32.49
CA GLY A 444 19.90 -23.05 -31.68
C GLY A 444 19.74 -23.20 -30.17
N ASP A 445 18.67 -23.84 -29.70
CA ASP A 445 18.38 -24.05 -28.29
C ASP A 445 18.37 -25.55 -27.92
N THR A 446 18.71 -25.86 -26.66
CA THR A 446 18.67 -27.22 -26.11
C THR A 446 17.27 -27.52 -25.58
N TYR A 447 16.77 -28.70 -25.92
CA TYR A 447 15.51 -29.23 -25.43
C TYR A 447 15.79 -30.43 -24.55
N VAL A 448 15.10 -30.50 -23.41
CA VAL A 448 15.18 -31.62 -22.46
C VAL A 448 13.82 -32.27 -22.41
N VAL A 449 13.80 -33.60 -22.54
CA VAL A 449 12.58 -34.41 -22.49
C VAL A 449 12.71 -35.47 -21.40
N VAL A 450 11.73 -35.48 -20.50
CA VAL A 450 11.58 -36.46 -19.43
C VAL A 450 10.30 -37.25 -19.70
N ASP A 451 10.44 -38.52 -20.05
CA ASP A 451 9.32 -39.45 -20.17
C ASP A 451 8.79 -39.82 -18.78
N ARG A 452 7.50 -39.62 -18.58
CA ARG A 452 6.79 -39.97 -17.34
C ARG A 452 5.65 -40.96 -17.63
N SER A 453 5.56 -41.47 -18.85
CA SER A 453 4.54 -42.38 -19.32
C SER A 453 5.11 -43.78 -19.57
N ALA A 454 4.24 -44.72 -19.95
CA ALA A 454 4.65 -46.03 -20.45
C ALA A 454 4.54 -46.10 -21.98
N ASP A 455 4.16 -44.99 -22.61
CA ASP A 455 3.87 -44.92 -24.04
C ASP A 455 5.15 -44.67 -24.81
N ALA A 456 5.28 -45.28 -25.99
CA ALA A 456 6.41 -45.03 -26.88
C ALA A 456 6.21 -43.77 -27.74
N VAL A 457 5.29 -42.89 -27.35
CA VAL A 457 4.83 -41.69 -28.07
C VAL A 457 4.77 -40.56 -27.05
N PHE A 458 5.11 -39.33 -27.46
CA PHE A 458 5.04 -38.19 -26.54
C PHE A 458 3.60 -37.97 -26.06
N SER A 459 3.38 -38.17 -24.77
CA SER A 459 2.10 -38.09 -24.09
C SER A 459 1.95 -36.78 -23.30
N PRO A 460 0.72 -36.39 -22.91
CA PRO A 460 0.52 -35.25 -22.00
C PRO A 460 1.14 -35.42 -20.60
N LEU A 461 1.60 -36.62 -20.24
CA LEU A 461 2.30 -36.87 -18.97
C LEU A 461 3.80 -36.59 -19.08
N ASP A 462 4.37 -36.66 -20.28
CA ASP A 462 5.79 -36.42 -20.51
C ASP A 462 6.09 -34.94 -20.42
N THR A 463 7.32 -34.58 -20.04
CA THR A 463 7.70 -33.17 -19.88
C THR A 463 8.77 -32.81 -20.87
N ALA A 464 8.51 -31.82 -21.72
CA ALA A 464 9.53 -31.22 -22.58
C ALA A 464 9.70 -29.74 -22.22
N ILE A 465 10.93 -29.31 -21.95
CA ILE A 465 11.26 -27.91 -21.65
C ILE A 465 12.32 -27.39 -22.62
N LYS A 466 12.44 -26.06 -22.68
CA LYS A 466 13.44 -25.36 -23.46
C LYS A 466 14.52 -24.75 -22.56
N VAL A 467 15.78 -24.94 -22.92
CA VAL A 467 16.96 -24.29 -22.32
C VAL A 467 17.65 -23.46 -23.39
N ALA A 468 17.87 -22.18 -23.11
CA ALA A 468 18.46 -21.26 -24.07
C ALA A 468 19.88 -21.66 -24.47
N GLY A 469 20.19 -21.56 -25.76
CA GLY A 469 21.51 -21.88 -26.30
C GLY A 469 21.84 -23.36 -26.22
N THR A 470 23.14 -23.68 -26.19
CA THR A 470 23.63 -25.06 -26.22
C THR A 470 24.54 -25.41 -25.05
N PRO A 471 24.07 -25.32 -23.78
CA PRO A 471 24.87 -25.72 -22.64
C PRO A 471 25.19 -27.22 -22.69
N VAL A 472 26.36 -27.61 -22.18
CA VAL A 472 26.75 -29.02 -22.08
C VAL A 472 26.05 -29.64 -20.88
N LEU A 473 24.87 -30.22 -21.09
CA LEU A 473 24.16 -30.92 -20.00
C LEU A 473 24.73 -32.33 -19.79
N THR A 474 24.82 -32.71 -18.53
CA THR A 474 25.24 -34.02 -18.05
C THR A 474 24.23 -34.55 -17.03
N LEU A 475 24.28 -35.84 -16.71
CA LEU A 475 23.40 -36.41 -15.68
C LEU A 475 23.50 -35.71 -14.31
N THR A 476 24.65 -35.10 -13.98
CA THR A 476 24.83 -34.38 -12.72
C THR A 476 24.11 -33.04 -12.66
N ASP A 477 23.63 -32.54 -13.80
CA ASP A 477 22.81 -31.33 -13.89
C ASP A 477 21.34 -31.58 -13.57
N PHE A 478 20.94 -32.85 -13.44
CA PHE A 478 19.57 -33.22 -13.16
C PHE A 478 19.40 -33.70 -11.72
N THR A 479 18.29 -33.32 -11.12
CA THR A 479 17.82 -33.91 -9.86
C THR A 479 16.40 -34.44 -10.05
N PHE A 480 16.13 -35.61 -9.47
CA PHE A 480 14.83 -36.25 -9.52
C PHE A 480 14.43 -36.60 -8.10
N ALA A 481 13.38 -35.95 -7.62
CA ALA A 481 12.84 -36.17 -6.29
C ALA A 481 11.33 -36.01 -6.31
N LEU A 482 10.66 -36.60 -5.32
CA LEU A 482 9.34 -36.15 -4.90
C LEU A 482 9.53 -34.76 -4.30
N VAL A 483 9.57 -33.73 -5.16
CA VAL A 483 9.49 -32.35 -4.70
C VAL A 483 8.08 -32.16 -4.15
N VAL A 484 7.98 -31.90 -2.85
CA VAL A 484 6.71 -31.65 -2.14
C VAL A 484 6.26 -30.22 -2.37
#